data_AF-A0A4U9CZ44-F1
#
_entry.id   AF-A0A4U9CZ44-F1
#
_cell.length_a   1.000
_cell.length_b   1.000
_cell.length_c   1.000
_cell.angle_alpha   90.00
_cell.angle_beta   90.00
_cell.angle_gamma   90.00
#
_symmetry.space_group_name_H-M   'P 1'
#
loop_
_entity.id
_entity.type
_entity.pdbx_description
1 polymer ?
#
loop_
_entity_poly.entity_id
_entity_poly.type
_entity_poly.pdbx_seq_one_letter_code
_entity_poly.pdbx_strand_id
1 'polypeptide(L)'
;MGCDYLLLTVLIGARKEETAALCWRETLTEEEARTTSYVDLENRMIRFYDTKNRNDHELPICDATKRILEDRRDIVNDNEKRADKRKWVFSGSFITK
;
A
#
# COMPACT_ATOMS: atom_id res chain seq x y z
N MET A 1 -10.28 11.30 6.30
CA MET A 1 -9.08 10.55 5.87
C MET A 1 -9.44 9.52 4.80
N GLY A 2 -9.91 9.97 3.63
CA GLY A 2 -10.37 9.08 2.55
C GLY A 2 -10.15 9.64 1.14
N CYS A 3 -9.90 10.95 1.00
CA CYS A 3 -9.56 11.55 -0.29
C CYS A 3 -8.24 11.05 -0.85
N ASP A 4 -7.22 10.88 -0.02
CA ASP A 4 -5.91 10.37 -0.44
C ASP A 4 -5.94 8.87 -0.76
N TYR A 5 -6.80 8.10 -0.09
CA TYR A 5 -7.11 6.73 -0.50
C TYR A 5 -7.71 6.67 -1.91
N LEU A 6 -8.75 7.48 -2.18
CA LEU A 6 -9.37 7.56 -3.50
C LEU A 6 -8.38 8.07 -4.56
N LEU A 7 -7.62 9.11 -4.23
CA LEU A 7 -6.63 9.71 -5.12
C LEU A 7 -5.54 8.69 -5.47
N LEU A 8 -5.00 7.99 -4.47
CA LEU A 8 -3.99 6.96 -4.69
C LEU A 8 -4.55 5.83 -5.56
N THR A 9 -5.75 5.33 -5.25
CA THR A 9 -6.43 4.29 -6.03
C THR A 9 -6.52 4.66 -7.51
N VAL A 10 -6.89 5.92 -7.80
CA VAL A 10 -6.99 6.44 -9.18
C VAL A 10 -5.61 6.58 -9.84
N LEU A 11 -4.63 7.15 -9.13
CA LEU A 11 -3.29 7.38 -9.67
C LEU A 11 -2.56 6.08 -10.04
N ILE A 12 -2.75 5.03 -9.24
CA ILE A 12 -2.12 3.72 -9.50
C ILE A 12 -3.03 2.81 -10.36
N GLY A 13 -4.24 3.26 -10.71
CA GLY A 13 -5.17 2.48 -11.52
C GLY A 13 -5.60 1.14 -10.91
N ALA A 14 -5.53 1.01 -9.59
CA ALA A 14 -5.84 -0.24 -8.88
C ALA A 14 -7.32 -0.30 -8.47
N ARG A 15 -7.78 -1.50 -8.13
CA ARG A 15 -9.08 -1.69 -7.49
C ARG A 15 -9.02 -1.20 -6.05
N LYS A 16 -10.20 -0.92 -5.52
CA LYS A 16 -10.41 -0.54 -4.12
C LYS A 16 -9.75 -1.56 -3.18
N GLU A 17 -10.05 -2.83 -3.39
CA GLU A 17 -9.59 -3.94 -2.55
C GLU A 17 -8.06 -4.13 -2.65
N GLU A 18 -7.51 -3.97 -3.85
CA GLU A 18 -6.06 -4.02 -4.10
C GLU A 18 -5.32 -2.90 -3.34
N THR A 19 -5.86 -1.68 -3.38
CA THR A 19 -5.26 -0.53 -2.68
C THR A 19 -5.41 -0.64 -1.16
N ALA A 20 -6.54 -1.19 -0.68
CA ALA A 20 -6.80 -1.38 0.74
C ALA A 20 -5.89 -2.45 1.38
N ALA A 21 -5.41 -3.40 0.58
CA ALA A 21 -4.55 -4.50 1.03
C ALA A 21 -3.04 -4.19 0.95
N LEU A 22 -2.64 -2.97 0.57
CA LEU A 22 -1.22 -2.62 0.46
C LEU A 22 -0.54 -2.53 1.84
N CYS A 23 0.60 -3.21 1.94
CA CYS A 23 1.54 -3.12 3.06
C CYS A 23 2.77 -2.27 2.71
N TRP A 24 3.53 -1.85 3.71
CA TRP A 24 4.87 -1.28 3.53
C TRP A 24 5.91 -2.39 3.37
N ARG A 25 6.74 -2.33 2.33
CA ARG A 25 7.75 -3.37 2.03
C ARG A 25 8.72 -3.60 3.19
N GLU A 26 9.12 -2.53 3.87
CA GLU A 26 10.04 -2.55 5.01
C GLU A 26 9.48 -3.26 6.25
N THR A 27 8.17 -3.53 6.28
CA THR A 27 7.50 -4.23 7.38
C THR A 27 7.28 -5.71 7.13
N LEU A 28 7.63 -6.21 5.93
CA LEU A 28 7.46 -7.60 5.53
C LEU A 28 8.78 -8.35 5.58
N THR A 29 8.73 -9.60 6.02
CA THR A 29 9.79 -10.58 5.78
C THR A 29 9.86 -10.96 4.30
N GLU A 30 10.97 -11.56 3.86
CA GLU A 30 11.11 -12.05 2.48
C GLU A 30 10.04 -13.09 2.11
N GLU A 31 9.61 -13.90 3.07
CA GLU A 31 8.56 -14.91 2.86
C GLU A 31 7.20 -14.24 2.65
N GLU A 32 6.84 -13.27 3.51
CA GLU A 32 5.58 -12.52 3.38
C GLU A 32 5.53 -11.70 2.09
N ALA A 33 6.66 -11.08 1.69
CA ALA A 33 6.76 -10.28 0.48
C ALA A 33 6.49 -11.08 -0.81
N ARG A 34 6.60 -12.42 -0.78
CA ARG A 34 6.30 -13.27 -1.94
C ARG A 34 4.80 -13.42 -2.20
N THR A 35 3.97 -13.25 -1.18
CA THR A 35 2.53 -13.53 -1.25
C THR A 35 1.68 -12.33 -0.80
N THR A 36 2.25 -11.13 -0.80
CA THR A 36 1.60 -9.93 -0.28
C THR A 36 1.82 -8.76 -1.24
N SER A 37 0.77 -7.98 -1.46
CA SER A 37 0.86 -6.72 -2.20
C SER A 37 1.48 -5.63 -1.31
N TYR A 38 2.45 -4.87 -1.83
CA TYR A 38 3.17 -3.89 -1.03
C TYR A 38 3.61 -2.67 -1.83
N VAL A 39 3.96 -1.62 -1.09
CA VAL A 39 4.61 -0.41 -1.56
C VAL A 39 6.08 -0.44 -1.13
N ASP A 40 6.99 -0.29 -2.08
CA ASP A 40 8.41 -0.09 -1.88
C ASP A 40 8.79 1.34 -2.28
N LEU A 41 8.92 2.22 -1.27
CA LEU A 41 9.26 3.62 -1.49
C LEU A 41 10.73 3.84 -1.88
N GLU A 42 11.61 2.90 -1.52
CA GLU A 42 13.04 2.97 -1.81
C GLU A 42 13.27 2.67 -3.29
N ASN A 43 12.71 1.57 -3.78
CA ASN A 43 12.79 1.16 -5.18
C ASN A 43 11.73 1.81 -6.08
N ARG A 44 10.86 2.66 -5.51
CA ARG A 44 9.78 3.37 -6.21
C ARG A 44 8.87 2.42 -7.00
N MET A 45 8.38 1.37 -6.33
CA MET A 45 7.56 0.33 -6.95
C MET A 45 6.40 -0.09 -6.05
N ILE A 46 5.26 -0.43 -6.65
CA ILE A 46 4.13 -1.08 -6.00
C ILE A 46 3.95 -2.46 -6.60
N ARG A 47 3.99 -3.50 -5.77
CA ARG A 47 3.73 -4.88 -6.17
C ARG A 47 2.30 -5.26 -5.81
N PHE A 48 1.59 -5.82 -6.77
CA PHE A 48 0.31 -6.48 -6.58
C PHE A 48 0.50 -7.98 -6.74
N TYR A 49 0.29 -8.72 -5.66
CA TYR A 49 0.34 -10.18 -5.67
C TYR A 49 -1.00 -10.76 -6.12
N ASP A 50 -0.95 -11.82 -6.94
CA ASP A 50 -2.10 -12.62 -7.38
C ASP A 50 -3.30 -11.77 -7.84
N THR A 51 -3.06 -10.92 -8.85
CA THR A 51 -4.13 -10.14 -9.46
C THR A 51 -5.14 -11.07 -10.16
N LYS A 52 -6.31 -10.56 -10.57
CA LYS A 52 -7.36 -11.36 -11.24
C LYS A 52 -6.88 -12.18 -12.45
N ASN A 53 -5.76 -11.80 -13.06
CA ASN A 53 -5.16 -12.52 -14.18
C ASN A 53 -4.18 -13.63 -13.75
N ARG A 54 -4.11 -13.95 -12.45
CA ARG A 54 -3.14 -14.88 -11.82
C ARG A 54 -1.69 -14.53 -12.10
N ASN A 55 -1.43 -13.24 -12.26
CA ASN A 55 -0.09 -12.71 -12.48
C ASN A 55 0.19 -11.63 -11.44
N ASP A 56 1.42 -11.61 -10.98
CA ASP A 56 1.95 -10.49 -10.22
C ASP A 56 2.12 -9.30 -11.15
N HIS A 57 1.83 -8.11 -10.62
CA HIS A 57 1.99 -6.87 -11.36
C HIS A 57 2.82 -5.88 -10.56
N GLU A 58 3.70 -5.17 -11.24
CA GLU A 58 4.51 -4.12 -10.66
C GLU A 58 4.21 -2.80 -11.35
N LEU A 59 3.99 -1.76 -10.56
CA LEU A 59 3.76 -0.40 -11.02
C LEU A 59 4.86 0.53 -10.52
N PRO A 60 5.50 1.32 -11.39
CA PRO A 60 6.44 2.34 -10.96
C PRO A 60 5.71 3.47 -10.22
N ILE A 61 6.35 4.03 -9.20
CA ILE A 61 5.85 5.15 -8.41
C ILE A 61 6.38 6.46 -9.00
N CYS A 62 5.49 7.30 -9.53
CA CYS A 62 5.82 8.67 -9.93
C CYS A 62 5.96 9.58 -8.71
N ASP A 63 6.53 10.78 -8.88
CA ASP A 63 6.82 11.69 -7.77
C ASP A 63 5.57 12.12 -6.99
N ALA A 64 4.45 12.34 -7.68
CA ALA A 64 3.18 12.69 -7.02
C ALA A 64 2.68 11.56 -6.12
N THR A 65 2.68 10.32 -6.63
CA THR A 65 2.30 9.13 -5.87
C THR A 65 3.25 8.90 -4.70
N LYS A 66 4.56 9.11 -4.90
CA LYS A 66 5.56 8.99 -3.83
C LYS A 66 5.27 9.93 -2.68
N ARG A 67 5.02 11.21 -2.99
CA ARG A 67 4.75 12.24 -1.98
C ARG A 67 3.52 11.90 -1.13
N ILE A 68 2.43 11.44 -1.78
CA ILE A 68 1.21 11.01 -1.09
C ILE A 68 1.49 9.81 -0.15
N LEU A 69 2.27 8.83 -0.62
CA LEU A 69 2.62 7.65 0.17
C LEU A 69 3.52 8.00 1.37
N GLU A 70 4.47 8.93 1.20
CA GLU A 70 5.30 9.43 2.30
C GLU A 70 4.45 10.13 3.37
N ASP A 71 3.60 11.09 2.97
CA ASP A 71 2.67 11.76 3.89
C ASP A 71 1.75 10.74 4.60
N ARG A 72 1.29 9.73 3.86
CA ARG A 72 0.44 8.68 4.41
C ARG A 72 1.19 7.83 5.45
N ARG A 73 2.46 7.49 5.20
CA ARG A 73 3.28 6.73 6.15
C ARG A 73 3.46 7.50 7.46
N ASP A 74 3.72 8.81 7.37
CA ASP A 74 3.87 9.67 8.54
C ASP A 74 2.57 9.73 9.35
N ILE A 75 1.42 9.91 8.67
CA ILE A 75 0.09 9.88 9.31
C ILE A 75 -0.16 8.55 10.03
N VAL A 76 0.15 7.41 9.41
CA VAL A 76 -0.05 6.09 10.03
C VAL A 76 0.85 5.94 11.26
N ASN A 77 2.12 6.35 11.17
CA ASN A 77 3.07 6.25 12.27
C ASN A 77 2.69 7.14 13.47
N ASP A 78 2.16 8.34 13.21
CA ASP A 78 1.74 9.27 14.25
C ASP A 78 0.45 8.85 14.96
N ASN A 79 -0.48 8.20 14.23
CA ASN A 79 -1.82 7.89 14.74
C ASN A 79 -1.96 6.45 15.26
N GLU A 80 -1.27 5.46 14.68
CA GLU A 80 -1.44 4.05 15.07
C GLU A 80 -0.39 3.57 16.09
N LYS A 81 -0.85 3.37 17.32
CA LYS A 81 -0.01 2.86 18.41
C LYS A 81 0.38 1.39 18.22
N ARG A 82 -0.48 0.63 17.52
CA ARG A 82 -0.35 -0.81 17.31
C ARG A 82 0.59 -1.15 16.16
N ALA A 83 1.66 -1.89 16.46
CA ALA A 83 2.67 -2.28 15.47
C ALA A 83 2.08 -3.13 14.33
N ASP A 84 1.13 -4.03 14.65
CA ASP A 84 0.44 -4.87 13.67
C ASP A 84 -0.43 -4.09 12.69
N LYS A 85 -0.79 -2.85 13.02
CA LYS A 85 -1.55 -1.95 12.15
C LYS A 85 -0.65 -1.04 11.32
N ARG A 86 0.53 -0.67 11.84
CA ARG A 86 1.50 0.18 11.14
C ARG A 86 2.05 -0.45 9.87
N LYS A 87 1.95 -1.77 9.70
CA LYS A 87 2.35 -2.46 8.47
C LYS A 87 1.51 -2.08 7.24
N TRP A 88 0.28 -1.61 7.44
CA TRP A 88 -0.64 -1.29 6.35
C TRP A 88 -0.49 0.16 5.90
N VAL A 89 -0.56 0.39 4.59
CA VAL A 89 -0.59 1.75 4.02
C VAL A 89 -1.86 2.49 4.49
N PHE A 90 -2.98 1.77 4.57
CA PHE A 90 -4.24 2.28 5.12
C PHE A 90 -4.68 1.44 6.32
N SER A 91 -4.25 1.83 7.52
CA SER A 91 -4.70 1.23 8.77
C SER A 91 -6.14 1.68 9.13
N GLY A 92 -7.14 0.80 9.02
CA GLY A 92 -8.52 1.13 9.41
C GLY A 92 -9.60 0.26 8.76
N SER A 93 -10.88 0.60 8.95
CA SER A 93 -12.08 -0.12 8.46
C SER A 93 -12.22 -0.26 6.93
N PHE A 94 -11.17 0.04 6.16
CA PHE A 94 -11.11 -0.24 4.71
C PHE A 94 -10.86 -1.73 4.41
N ILE A 95 -10.32 -2.47 5.38
CA ILE A 95 -9.98 -3.91 5.26
C ILE A 95 -11.18 -4.81 5.66
N THR A 96 -12.20 -4.26 6.32
CA THR A 96 -13.41 -4.99 6.74
C THR A 96 -14.64 -4.53 5.97
N LYS A 97 -14.89 -5.15 4.81
CA LYS A 97 -16.24 -5.54 4.38
C LYS A 97 -16.21 -6.61 3.30
#